data_AF-M2YGC6-F1
#
_entry.id   AF-M2YGC6-F1
#
_cell.length_a   1.000
_cell.length_b   1.000
_cell.length_c   1.000
_cell.angle_alpha   90.00
_cell.angle_beta   90.00
_cell.angle_gamma   90.00
#
_symmetry.space_group_name_H-M   'P 1'
#
loop_
_entity.id
_entity.type
_entity.pdbx_description
1 polymer ?
#
loop_
_entity_poly.entity_id
_entity_poly.type
_entity_poly.pdbx_seq_one_letter_code
_entity_poly.pdbx_strand_id
1 'polypeptide(L)' 'MACGCGRRAGSTLAGSSTATSYTYKVTLPSGEEATYLTPLEAKREVRRAGGGTIVRVADTPSS' A
#
# COMPACT_ATOMS: atom_id res chain seq x y z
N MET A 1 34.88 -10.66 4.34
CA MET A 1 33.60 -11.24 4.77
C MET A 1 32.50 -10.62 3.92
N ALA A 2 32.20 -11.24 2.78
CA ALA A 2 31.25 -10.69 1.81
C ALA A 2 29.82 -11.08 2.24
N CYS A 3 29.13 -10.18 2.93
CA CYS A 3 27.70 -10.33 3.18
C CYS A 3 26.97 -10.22 1.84
N GLY A 4 26.55 -11.37 1.31
CA GLY A 4 25.66 -11.46 0.17
C GLY A 4 24.33 -10.80 0.50
N CYS A 5 24.18 -9.55 0.09
CA CYS A 5 22.90 -8.84 0.03
C CYS A 5 22.05 -9.52 -1.06
N GLY A 6 21.45 -10.64 -0.68
CA GLY A 6 20.65 -11.49 -1.55
C GLY A 6 19.56 -10.71 -2.25
N ARG A 7 19.47 -10.95 -3.56
CA ARG A 7 18.26 -10.94 -4.39
C ARG A 7 17.24 -9.90 -3.96
N ARG A 8 17.31 -8.70 -4.56
CA ARG A 8 16.10 -7.86 -4.67
C ARG A 8 15.07 -8.71 -5.40
N ALA A 9 14.11 -9.25 -4.66
CA ALA A 9 12.90 -9.78 -5.24
C ALA A 9 12.22 -8.59 -5.93
N GLY A 10 12.55 -8.41 -7.21
CA GLY A 10 11.68 -7.70 -8.14
C GLY A 10 10.39 -8.49 -8.11
N SER A 11 9.46 -8.04 -7.27
CA SER A 11 8.10 -8.54 -7.23
C SER A 11 7.50 -8.23 -8.59
N THR A 12 7.65 -9.20 -9.48
CA THR A 12 6.92 -9.31 -10.73
C THR A 12 5.45 -9.10 -10.41
N LEU A 13 4.91 -7.94 -10.82
CA LEU A 13 3.50 -7.78 -11.16
C LEU A 13 3.24 -8.68 -12.39
N ALA A 14 3.27 -9.98 -12.18
CA ALA A 14 3.01 -10.98 -13.20
C ALA A 14 1.68 -11.65 -12.85
N GLY A 15 0.65 -11.29 -13.62
CA GLY A 15 -0.52 -12.14 -13.87
C GLY A 15 -1.69 -11.97 -12.90
N SER A 16 -2.76 -11.33 -13.39
CA SER A 16 -4.18 -11.68 -13.19
C SER A 16 -5.00 -10.41 -13.45
N SER A 17 -5.55 -10.24 -14.65
CA SER A 17 -6.96 -10.56 -14.96
C SER A 17 -7.93 -9.74 -14.09
N THR A 18 -8.58 -8.78 -14.75
CA THR A 18 -9.45 -7.73 -14.17
C THR A 18 -8.66 -6.69 -13.37
N ALA A 19 -8.53 -5.47 -13.90
CA ALA A 19 -7.91 -4.35 -13.19
C ALA A 19 -8.74 -4.03 -11.94
N THR A 20 -8.48 -4.74 -10.85
CA THR A 20 -9.07 -4.46 -9.54
C THR A 20 -8.42 -3.16 -9.10
N SER A 21 -9.16 -2.06 -9.21
CA SER A 21 -8.77 -0.81 -8.57
C SER A 21 -8.71 -1.05 -7.06
N TYR A 22 -7.71 -0.49 -6.40
CA TYR A 22 -7.59 -0.55 -4.96
C TYR A 22 -7.48 0.85 -4.40
N THR A 23 -8.26 1.13 -3.38
CA THR A 23 -8.16 2.32 -2.54
C THR A 23 -7.48 1.98 -1.22
N TYR A 24 -6.64 2.88 -0.73
CA TYR A 24 -5.86 2.70 0.49
C TYR A 24 -6.39 3.66 1.54
N LYS A 25 -7.09 3.13 2.54
CA LYS A 25 -7.54 3.91 3.69
C LYS A 25 -6.42 3.92 4.73
N VAL A 26 -6.05 5.11 5.18
CA VAL A 26 -5.05 5.35 6.21
C VAL A 26 -5.76 5.91 7.42
N THR A 27 -5.62 5.24 8.56
CA THR A 27 -6.05 5.77 9.86
C THR A 27 -4.81 6.21 10.61
N LEU A 28 -4.73 7.51 10.89
CA LEU A 28 -3.65 8.13 11.64
C LEU A 28 -3.81 7.88 13.15
N PRO A 29 -2.73 7.98 13.93
CA PRO A 29 -2.81 7.87 15.39
C PRO A 29 -3.66 8.99 16.04
N SER A 30 -3.88 10.10 15.32
CA SER A 30 -4.83 11.16 15.71
C SER A 30 -6.30 10.73 15.60
N GLY A 31 -6.59 9.58 14.98
CA GLY A 31 -7.94 9.14 14.64
C GLY A 31 -8.46 9.70 13.31
N GLU A 32 -7.66 10.50 12.60
CA GLU A 32 -8.00 11.01 11.28
C GLU A 32 -7.90 9.92 10.22
N GLU A 33 -8.87 9.87 9.31
CA GLU A 33 -8.89 8.92 8.20
C GLU A 33 -8.69 9.64 6.86
N ALA A 34 -7.79 9.12 6.04
CA ALA A 34 -7.51 9.61 4.69
C ALA A 34 -7.54 8.46 3.68
N THR A 35 -8.02 8.72 2.46
CA THR A 35 -8.04 7.71 1.39
C THR A 35 -7.07 8.10 0.29
N TYR A 36 -6.26 7.14 -0.15
CA TYR A 36 -5.25 7.30 -1.19
C TYR A 36 -5.46 6.29 -2.31
N LEU A 37 -5.11 6.68 -3.54
CA LEU A 37 -5.19 5.80 -4.70
C LEU A 37 -3.95 4.93 -4.83
N THR A 38 -2.83 5.36 -4.23
CA THR A 38 -1.56 4.64 -4.34
C THR A 38 -1.04 4.20 -2.96
N PRO A 39 -0.36 3.05 -2.89
CA PRO A 39 0.27 2.59 -1.65
C PRO A 39 1.43 3.49 -1.23
N LEU A 40 2.04 4.22 -2.18
CA LEU A 40 3.16 5.12 -1.90
C LEU A 40 2.72 6.35 -1.13
N GLU A 41 1.60 6.96 -1.53
CA GLU A 41 1.02 8.11 -0.82
C GLU A 41 0.57 7.70 0.58
N ALA A 42 -0.12 6.57 0.71
CA ALA A 42 -0.55 6.04 2.00
C ALA A 42 0.64 5.82 2.97
N LYS A 43 1.72 5.20 2.49
CA LYS A 43 2.94 4.99 3.29
C LYS A 43 3.66 6.29 3.61
N ARG A 44 3.66 7.25 2.70
CA ARG A 44 4.26 8.57 2.92
C ARG A 44 3.54 9.29 4.06
N GLU A 45 2.21 9.23 4.10
CA GLU A 45 1.44 9.87 5.16
C GLU A 45 1.67 9.20 6.51
N VAL A 46 1.58 7.87 6.58
CA VAL A 46 1.86 7.12 7.81
C VAL A 46 3.26 7.43 8.36
N ARG A 47 4.26 7.54 7.48
CA ARG A 47 5.62 7.92 7.90
C ARG A 47 5.68 9.35 8.42
N ARG A 48 5.00 10.30 7.75
CA ARG A 48 4.96 11.71 8.15
C ARG A 48 4.29 11.88 9.51
N ALA A 49 3.20 11.15 9.75
CA ALA A 49 2.46 11.18 10.99
C ALA A 49 3.13 10.39 12.14
N GLY A 50 4.26 9.71 11.88
CA GLY A 50 4.98 8.93 12.87
C GLY A 50 4.33 7.59 13.24
N GLY A 51 3.36 7.12 12.44
CA GLY A 51 2.61 5.91 12.68
C GLY A 51 1.25 5.92 11.99
N GLY A 52 0.53 4.80 12.05
CA GLY A 52 -0.80 4.67 11.45
C GLY A 52 -1.05 3.30 10.83
N THR A 53 -2.32 3.03 10.52
CA THR A 53 -2.78 1.78 9.93
C THR A 53 -3.17 2.01 8.47
N ILE A 54 -2.72 1.13 7.57
CA ILE A 54 -3.09 1.17 6.15
C ILE A 54 -3.95 -0.05 5.83
N VAL A 55 -5.18 0.18 5.38
CA VAL A 55 -6.11 -0.85 4.92
C VAL A 55 -6.27 -0.72 3.41
N ARG A 56 -6.02 -1.82 2.69
CA ARG A 56 -6.24 -1.89 1.24
C ARG A 56 -7.65 -2.41 0.97
N VAL A 57 -8.48 -1.59 0.35
CA VAL A 57 -9.84 -1.90 -0.06
C VAL A 57 -9.83 -2.20 -1.55
N ALA A 58 -10.36 -3.36 -1.95
CA ALA A 58 -10.58 -3.65 -3.36
C ALA A 58 -11.84 -2.91 -3.81
N ASP A 59 -11.71 -2.04 -4.80
CA ASP A 59 -12.83 -1.51 -5.55
C ASP A 59 -13.28 -2.62 -6.50
N THR A 60 -14.05 -3.57 -5.97
CA THR A 60 -14.78 -4.52 -6.80
C THR A 60 -15.90 -3.74 -7.49
N PRO A 61 -15.94 -3.63 -8.83
CA PRO A 61 -17.14 -3.14 -9.48
C PRO A 61 -18.25 -4.14 -9.14
N SER A 62 -19.20 -3.73 -8.31
CA SER A 62 -20.43 -4.48 -8.11
C SER A 62 -21.17 -4.45 -9.45
N SER A 63 -21.10 -5.56 -10.16
CA SER A 63 -21.86 -5.86 -11.39
C SER A 63 -23.37 -5.87 -11.12
#